data_AF-A0A834NQJ5-F1
#
_entry.id   AF-A0A834NQJ5-F1
#
_cell.length_a   1.000
_cell.length_b   1.000
_cell.length_c   1.000
_cell.angle_alpha   90.00
_cell.angle_beta   90.00
_cell.angle_gamma   90.00
#
_symmetry.space_group_name_H-M   'P 1'
#
loop_
_entity.id
_entity.type
_entity.pdbx_description
1 polymer ?
#
loop_
_entity_poly.entity_id
_entity_poly.type
_entity_poly.pdbx_seq_one_letter_code
_entity_poly.pdbx_strand_id
1 'polypeptide(L)'
;MKSYTFRLTLLLVLIFAVAHLTAEECPPENCLPEDQCSIKVKNGGTCTNGNKCCSVVKTEYKTHCRHFFGACLNKCNDRVWIREAVDCADNQRCCILI
;
A
#
# COMPACT_ATOMS: atom_id res chain seq x y z
N MET A 1 7.64 44.18 15.47
CA MET A 1 8.36 43.44 14.41
C MET A 1 8.52 41.95 14.74
N LYS A 2 9.03 41.56 15.91
CA LYS A 2 9.20 40.14 16.36
C LYS A 2 7.93 39.26 16.31
N SER A 3 6.76 39.83 16.59
CA SER A 3 5.48 39.10 16.59
C SER A 3 4.99 38.74 15.18
N TYR A 4 5.23 39.60 14.20
CA TYR A 4 4.80 39.39 12.81
C TYR A 4 5.66 38.32 12.12
N THR A 5 6.96 38.35 12.37
CA THR A 5 7.89 37.33 11.89
C THR A 5 7.57 35.94 12.47
N PHE A 6 7.20 35.86 13.75
CA PHE A 6 6.82 34.59 14.38
C PHE A 6 5.52 34.01 13.79
N ARG A 7 4.52 34.87 13.54
CA ARG A 7 3.28 34.46 12.86
C ARG A 7 3.54 33.99 11.44
N LEU A 8 4.41 34.68 10.70
CA LEU A 8 4.74 34.33 9.32
C LEU A 8 5.49 33.00 9.23
N THR A 9 6.45 32.75 10.13
CA THR A 9 7.16 31.46 10.19
C THR A 9 6.23 30.32 10.57
N LEU A 10 5.31 30.54 11.52
CA LEU A 10 4.33 29.52 11.90
C LEU A 10 3.40 29.18 10.71
N LEU A 11 2.97 30.19 9.96
CA LEU A 11 2.14 30.02 8.76
C LEU A 11 2.86 29.23 7.66
N LEU A 12 4.14 29.54 7.41
CA LEU A 12 4.95 28.81 6.44
C LEU A 12 5.16 27.35 6.84
N VAL A 13 5.43 27.07 8.13
CA VAL A 13 5.55 25.70 8.64
C VAL A 13 4.23 24.94 8.50
N LEU A 14 3.09 25.58 8.77
CA LEU A 14 1.78 24.96 8.58
C LEU A 14 1.48 24.67 7.11
N ILE A 15 1.78 25.60 6.20
CA ILE A 15 1.62 25.38 4.75
C ILE A 15 2.51 24.23 4.29
N PHE A 16 3.77 24.20 4.75
CA PHE A 16 4.71 23.14 4.40
C PHE A 16 4.27 21.78 4.98
N ALA A 17 3.78 21.74 6.22
CA ALA A 17 3.24 20.54 6.83
C ALA A 17 2.00 20.04 6.09
N VAL A 18 1.07 20.91 5.69
CA VAL A 18 -0.12 20.53 4.90
C VAL A 18 0.28 20.06 3.50
N ALA A 19 1.28 20.69 2.86
CA ALA A 19 1.81 20.24 1.57
C ALA A 19 2.58 18.92 1.68
N HIS A 20 3.10 18.59 2.87
CA HIS A 20 3.84 17.36 3.15
C HIS A 20 3.02 16.29 3.87
N LEU A 21 1.75 16.56 4.18
CA LEU A 21 0.70 15.54 4.19
C LEU A 21 0.51 15.04 2.75
N THR A 22 1.57 14.42 2.24
CA THR A 22 1.62 13.75 0.96
C THR A 22 0.63 12.61 1.04
N ALA A 23 -0.19 12.48 -0.01
CA ALA A 23 -0.96 11.28 -0.21
C ALA A 23 -0.01 10.09 -0.09
N GLU A 24 -0.30 9.16 0.82
CA GLU A 24 0.49 7.93 0.99
C GLU A 24 0.72 7.30 -0.39
N GLU A 25 1.93 6.87 -0.72
CA GLU A 25 2.15 6.26 -2.03
C GLU A 25 1.52 4.87 -2.05
N CYS A 26 0.74 4.55 -3.09
CA CYS A 26 0.17 3.21 -3.20
C CYS A 26 1.26 2.22 -3.62
N PRO A 27 1.38 1.06 -2.94
CA PRO A 27 2.28 0.00 -3.41
C PRO A 27 1.97 -0.36 -4.87
N PRO A 28 2.97 -0.42 -5.77
CA PRO A 28 2.76 -0.64 -7.19
C PRO A 28 1.92 -1.88 -7.52
N GLU A 29 2.06 -2.95 -6.74
CA GLU A 29 1.31 -4.19 -6.89
C GLU A 29 -0.21 -4.03 -6.65
N ASN A 30 -0.61 -3.01 -5.87
CA ASN A 30 -2.00 -2.68 -5.56
C ASN A 30 -2.60 -1.64 -6.51
N CYS A 31 -1.82 -1.10 -7.44
CA CYS A 31 -2.29 -0.15 -8.45
C CYS A 31 -2.93 -0.87 -9.64
N LEU A 32 -4.21 -1.22 -9.51
CA LEU A 32 -4.93 -2.02 -10.51
C LEU A 32 -6.12 -1.25 -11.12
N PRO A 33 -6.62 -1.73 -12.27
CA PRO A 33 -7.91 -1.30 -12.79
C PRO A 33 -9.03 -1.43 -11.77
N GLU A 34 -10.00 -0.51 -11.82
CA GLU A 34 -11.04 -0.38 -10.80
C GLU A 34 -11.92 -1.64 -10.67
N ASP A 35 -12.10 -2.36 -11.76
CA ASP A 35 -12.86 -3.60 -11.85
C ASP A 35 -12.10 -4.81 -11.28
N GLN A 36 -10.81 -4.69 -10.96
CA GLN A 36 -10.00 -5.73 -10.33
C GLN A 36 -9.93 -5.60 -8.80
N CYS A 37 -10.38 -4.46 -8.24
CA CYS A 37 -10.49 -4.28 -6.80
C CYS A 37 -11.82 -4.86 -6.25
N SER A 38 -11.74 -5.66 -5.18
CA SER A 38 -12.90 -5.96 -4.33
C SER A 38 -13.24 -4.79 -3.42
N ILE A 39 -12.22 -4.17 -2.82
CA ILE A 39 -12.36 -3.03 -1.91
C ILE A 39 -11.40 -1.94 -2.35
N LYS A 40 -11.96 -0.75 -2.58
CA LYS A 40 -11.22 0.47 -2.96
C LYS A 40 -10.87 1.24 -1.69
N VAL A 41 -9.69 1.84 -1.65
CA VAL A 41 -9.40 2.83 -0.62
C VAL A 41 -9.99 4.17 -1.09
N LYS A 42 -11.00 4.69 -0.38
CA LYS A 42 -11.68 5.96 -0.76
C LYS A 42 -10.74 7.16 -0.84
N ASN A 43 -9.75 7.20 0.05
CA ASN A 43 -8.67 8.20 0.09
C ASN A 43 -7.30 7.51 -0.07
N GLY A 44 -7.25 6.53 -0.97
CA GLY A 44 -6.07 5.68 -1.16
C GLY A 44 -4.88 6.41 -1.70
N GLY A 45 -3.74 5.72 -1.61
CA GLY A 45 -2.53 6.24 -2.19
C GLY A 45 -2.63 6.50 -3.69
N THR A 46 -1.78 7.39 -4.18
CA THR A 46 -1.79 7.74 -5.61
C THR A 46 -1.08 6.67 -6.44
N CYS A 47 -1.70 6.29 -7.55
CA CYS A 47 -1.08 5.46 -8.59
C CYS A 47 -0.71 6.34 -9.79
N THR A 48 0.49 6.16 -10.32
CA THR A 48 1.02 6.96 -11.44
C THR A 48 0.36 6.66 -12.80
N ASN A 49 -0.39 5.56 -12.89
CA ASN A 49 -0.85 4.98 -14.15
C ASN A 49 -2.36 5.19 -14.43
N GLY A 50 -3.04 6.07 -13.68
CA GLY A 50 -4.51 6.23 -13.76
C GLY A 50 -5.32 5.11 -13.08
N ASN A 51 -4.65 4.04 -12.64
CA ASN A 51 -5.21 2.97 -11.82
C ASN A 51 -5.66 3.46 -10.44
N LYS A 52 -6.44 2.62 -9.73
CA LYS A 52 -6.87 2.89 -8.35
C LYS A 52 -6.06 2.03 -7.37
N CYS A 53 -5.78 2.59 -6.20
CA CYS A 53 -5.16 1.83 -5.13
C CYS A 53 -6.18 0.85 -4.53
N CYS A 54 -6.00 -0.44 -4.78
CA CYS A 54 -6.83 -1.49 -4.20
C CYS A 54 -6.39 -1.78 -2.75
N SER A 55 -7.35 -1.80 -1.83
CA SER A 55 -7.12 -2.36 -0.49
C SER A 55 -7.20 -3.88 -0.52
N VAL A 56 -8.16 -4.39 -1.27
CA VAL A 56 -8.38 -5.83 -1.45
C VAL A 56 -8.57 -6.09 -2.93
N VAL A 57 -7.67 -6.89 -3.49
CA VAL A 57 -7.72 -7.35 -4.88
C VAL A 57 -8.69 -8.53 -4.97
N LYS A 58 -9.47 -8.61 -6.06
CA LYS A 58 -10.34 -9.77 -6.31
C LYS A 58 -9.50 -11.03 -6.47
N THR A 59 -10.06 -12.17 -6.06
CA THR A 59 -9.33 -13.44 -5.93
C THR A 59 -8.63 -13.86 -7.23
N GLU A 60 -9.28 -13.67 -8.37
CA GLU A 60 -8.79 -14.02 -9.70
C GLU A 60 -7.62 -13.14 -10.18
N TYR A 61 -7.38 -11.98 -9.57
CA TYR A 61 -6.28 -11.07 -9.89
C TYR A 61 -5.18 -11.04 -8.82
N LYS A 62 -5.28 -11.89 -7.79
CA LYS A 62 -4.24 -11.97 -6.75
C LYS A 62 -3.00 -12.66 -7.30
N THR A 63 -1.88 -11.95 -7.31
CA THR A 63 -0.59 -12.44 -7.81
C THR A 63 0.53 -12.30 -6.79
N HIS A 64 0.48 -11.29 -5.92
CA HIS A 64 1.51 -11.00 -4.93
C HIS A 64 1.12 -11.56 -3.56
N CYS A 65 2.11 -11.90 -2.74
CA CYS A 65 1.88 -12.57 -1.47
C CYS A 65 1.03 -11.71 -0.51
N ARG A 66 1.26 -10.39 -0.52
CA ARG A 66 0.46 -9.42 0.22
C ARG A 66 -1.00 -9.38 -0.22
N HIS A 67 -1.33 -9.68 -1.48
CA HIS A 67 -2.73 -9.75 -1.93
C HIS A 67 -3.50 -10.87 -1.22
N PHE A 68 -2.78 -11.91 -0.77
CA PHE A 68 -3.32 -13.00 0.03
C PHE A 68 -3.22 -12.75 1.54
N PHE A 69 -2.82 -11.55 1.98
CA PHE A 69 -2.49 -11.23 3.37
C PHE A 69 -1.40 -12.13 3.95
N GLY A 70 -0.52 -12.65 3.09
CA GLY A 70 0.59 -13.50 3.48
C GLY A 70 1.91 -12.75 3.60
N ALA A 71 2.95 -13.51 3.98
CA ALA A 71 4.34 -13.08 3.95
C ALA A 71 5.21 -14.15 3.26
N CYS A 72 6.18 -13.71 2.45
CA CYS A 72 7.16 -14.60 1.84
C CYS A 72 8.16 -15.07 2.91
N LEU A 73 8.20 -16.37 3.17
CA LEU A 73 9.11 -16.98 4.16
C LEU A 73 9.77 -18.22 3.55
N ASN A 74 10.99 -18.54 4.00
CA ASN A 74 11.70 -19.77 3.59
C ASN A 74 10.97 -21.04 4.07
N LYS A 75 10.29 -20.95 5.22
CA LYS A 75 9.52 -22.03 5.81
C LYS A 75 8.26 -21.48 6.44
N CYS A 76 7.15 -22.13 6.14
CA CYS A 76 5.85 -21.89 6.76
C CYS A 76 5.68 -22.79 8.01
N ASN A 77 4.98 -22.32 9.04
CA ASN A 77 4.56 -23.16 10.17
C ASN A 77 3.50 -24.19 9.73
N ASP A 78 3.27 -25.23 10.52
CA ASP A 78 2.33 -26.30 10.15
C ASP A 78 0.85 -25.85 10.08
N ARG A 79 0.53 -24.65 10.57
CA ARG A 79 -0.83 -24.11 10.67
C ARG A 79 -1.14 -22.97 9.69
N VAL A 80 -0.30 -22.75 8.68
CA VAL A 80 -0.52 -21.69 7.69
C VAL A 80 -0.77 -22.27 6.30
N TRP A 81 -1.52 -21.54 5.48
CA TRP A 81 -1.74 -21.90 4.08
C TRP A 81 -0.58 -21.43 3.22
N ILE A 82 -0.25 -22.22 2.20
CA ILE A 82 0.78 -21.89 1.22
C ILE A 82 0.10 -21.50 -0.09
N ARG A 83 0.48 -20.35 -0.65
CA ARG A 83 0.09 -19.93 -2.00
C ARG A 83 1.33 -19.67 -2.85
N GLU A 84 1.16 -19.81 -4.15
CA GLU A 84 2.11 -19.30 -5.13
C GLU A 84 1.91 -17.80 -5.26
N ALA A 85 3.02 -17.06 -5.25
CA ALA A 85 3.04 -15.63 -5.43
C ALA A 85 4.30 -15.24 -6.20
N VAL A 86 4.18 -14.22 -7.06
CA VAL A 86 5.24 -13.83 -8.00
C VAL A 86 6.37 -13.04 -7.37
N ASP A 87 6.16 -12.53 -6.15
CA ASP A 87 7.06 -11.66 -5.40
C ASP A 87 7.91 -12.38 -4.35
N CYS A 88 7.71 -13.70 -4.17
CA CYS A 88 8.57 -14.50 -3.33
C CYS A 88 9.80 -15.00 -4.12
N ALA A 89 10.97 -15.00 -3.49
CA ALA A 89 12.17 -15.58 -4.08
C ALA A 89 12.03 -17.11 -4.28
N ASP A 90 12.88 -17.71 -5.13
CA ASP A 90 12.81 -19.15 -5.48
C ASP A 90 12.85 -20.09 -4.27
N ASN A 91 13.48 -19.68 -3.17
CA ASN A 91 13.58 -20.43 -1.92
C ASN A 91 12.51 -20.05 -0.87
N GLN A 92 11.57 -19.19 -1.23
CA GLN A 92 10.51 -18.69 -0.36
C GLN A 92 9.14 -19.17 -0.84
N ARG A 93 8.17 -19.15 0.08
CA ARG A 93 6.76 -19.39 -0.21
C ARG A 93 5.90 -18.35 0.45
N CYS A 94 4.75 -18.05 -0.15
CA CYS A 94 3.78 -17.17 0.47
C CYS A 94 3.01 -17.91 1.57
N CYS A 95 3.30 -17.59 2.82
CA CYS A 95 2.64 -18.17 4.00
C CYS A 95 1.52 -17.24 4.47
N ILE A 96 0.31 -17.78 4.62
CA ILE A 96 -0.89 -17.02 5.02
C ILE A 96 -1.33 -17.46 6.41
N LEU A 97 -1.36 -16.52 7.34
CA LEU A 97 -1.89 -16.72 8.69
C LEU A 97 -3.42 -16.84 8.62
N ILE A 98 -3.96 -17.85 9.32
CA ILE A 98 -5.39 -18.08 9.49
C ILE A 98 -5.79 -17.57 10.88
#